data_AF-A0A948BTR3-F1
#
_entry.id   AF-A0A948BTR3-F1
#
_cell.length_a   1.000
_cell.length_b   1.000
_cell.length_c   1.000
_cell.angle_alpha   90.00
_cell.angle_beta   90.00
_cell.angle_gamma   90.00
#
_symmetry.space_group_name_H-M   'P 1'
#
loop_
_entity.id
_entity.type
_entity.pdbx_description
1 polymer ?
#
loop_
_entity_poly.entity_id
_entity_poly.type
_entity_poly.pdbx_seq_one_letter_code
_entity_poly.pdbx_strand_id
1 'polypeptide(L)' 'MTRTICISLVRLYQIAISPLLPQSCRFFPTCSQYAIDAIELHGSSRGIYLAIRRILRCHPFNRGGYDPVRR' A
#
# COMPACT_ATOMS: atom_id res chain seq x y z
N MET A 1 -5.57 17.81 6.25
CA MET A 1 -5.34 17.11 7.53
C MET A 1 -5.52 15.59 7.44
N THR A 2 -6.56 15.08 6.76
CA THR A 2 -6.84 13.63 6.69
C THR A 2 -5.77 12.77 5.99
N ARG A 3 -5.13 13.29 4.92
CA ARG A 3 -4.07 12.56 4.17
C ARG A 3 -2.89 12.16 5.07
N THR A 4 -2.41 13.10 5.88
CA THR A 4 -1.23 12.91 6.73
C THR A 4 -1.47 11.87 7.83
N ILE A 5 -2.68 11.82 8.38
CA ILE A 5 -3.09 10.85 9.41
C ILE A 5 -3.09 9.41 8.84
N CYS A 6 -3.61 9.23 7.63
CA CYS A 6 -3.61 7.91 6.99
C CYS A 6 -2.18 7.46 6.65
N ILE A 7 -1.35 8.36 6.14
CA ILE A 7 0.05 8.05 5.81
C ILE A 7 0.85 7.73 7.08
N SER A 8 0.65 8.48 8.17
CA SER A 8 1.33 8.22 9.43
C SER A 8 0.93 6.87 10.02
N LEU A 9 -0.35 6.46 9.96
CA LEU A 9 -0.80 5.12 10.35
C LEU A 9 -0.13 4.02 9.52
N VAL A 10 -0.04 4.20 8.19
CA VAL A 10 0.64 3.23 7.31
C VAL A 10 2.14 3.17 7.62
N ARG A 11 2.80 4.29 7.92
CA ARG A 11 4.21 4.30 8.32
C ARG A 11 4.43 3.66 9.69
N LEU A 12 3.53 3.89 10.65
CA LEU A 12 3.60 3.28 11.98
C LEU A 12 3.45 1.75 11.87
N TYR A 13 2.53 1.29 11.01
CA TYR A 13 2.42 -0.11 10.63
C TYR A 13 3.70 -0.64 9.96
N GLN A 14 4.30 0.10 9.02
CA GLN A 14 5.57 -0.31 8.40
C GLN A 14 6.68 -0.46 9.45
N ILE A 15 6.83 0.48 10.38
CA ILE A 15 7.92 0.43 11.37
C ILE A 15 7.69 -0.66 12.42
N ALA A 16 6.44 -0.86 12.86
CA ALA A 16 6.11 -1.84 13.88
C ALA A 16 5.99 -3.27 13.35
N ILE A 17 5.49 -3.46 12.12
CA ILE A 17 5.10 -4.78 11.57
C ILE A 17 5.99 -5.20 10.39
N SER A 18 6.49 -4.27 9.56
CA SER A 18 7.36 -4.65 8.44
C SER A 18 8.68 -5.34 8.82
N PRO A 19 9.35 -5.10 9.97
CA PRO A 19 10.58 -5.84 10.30
C PRO A 19 10.29 -7.28 10.74
N LEU A 20 9.06 -7.58 11.16
CA LEU A 20 8.64 -8.92 11.59
C LEU A 20 8.02 -9.75 10.46
N LEU A 21 7.62 -9.11 9.35
CA LEU A 21 7.03 -9.79 8.19
C LEU A 21 8.06 -9.94 7.07
N PRO A 22 8.20 -11.14 6.46
CA PRO A 22 8.99 -11.30 5.26
C PRO A 22 8.41 -10.44 4.13
N GLN A 23 9.28 -9.99 3.20
CA GLN A 23 8.89 -9.23 2.01
C GLN A 23 7.98 -10.06 1.09
N SER A 24 6.70 -10.17 1.45
CA SER A 24 5.70 -10.99 0.77
C SER A 24 4.96 -10.22 -0.34
N CYS A 25 5.28 -8.93 -0.49
CA CYS A 25 4.73 -8.11 -1.57
C CYS A 25 5.23 -8.62 -2.92
N ARG A 26 4.31 -9.14 -3.73
CA ARG A 26 4.60 -9.62 -5.09
C ARG A 26 4.55 -8.55 -6.15
N PHE A 27 3.95 -7.40 -5.83
CA PHE A 27 3.86 -6.27 -6.73
C PHE A 27 4.90 -5.21 -6.38
N PHE A 28 5.47 -4.59 -7.40
CA PHE A 28 6.35 -3.43 -7.27
C PHE A 28 5.65 -2.17 -7.82
N PRO A 29 5.66 -1.04 -7.10
CA PRO A 29 6.14 -0.87 -5.72
C PRO A 29 5.29 -1.66 -4.71
N THR A 30 5.83 -1.84 -3.49
CA THR A 30 5.19 -2.62 -2.41
C THR A 30 3.78 -2.12 -2.09
N CYS A 31 2.93 -2.96 -1.50
CA CYS A 31 1.55 -2.58 -1.17
C CYS A 31 1.47 -1.37 -0.24
N SER A 32 2.46 -1.22 0.64
CA SER A 32 2.54 -0.11 1.59
C SER A 32 2.99 1.19 0.93
N GLN A 33 3.93 1.13 -0.02
CA GLN A 33 4.32 2.28 -0.85
C GLN A 33 3.16 2.69 -1.78
N TYR A 34 2.51 1.71 -2.42
CA TYR A 34 1.32 1.95 -3.23
C TYR A 34 0.20 2.63 -2.43
N ALA A 35 0.02 2.27 -1.15
CA ALA A 35 -0.96 2.91 -0.30
C ALA A 35 -0.65 4.40 -0.08
N ILE A 36 0.62 4.75 0.14
CA ILE A 36 1.07 6.13 0.29
C ILE A 36 0.83 6.90 -1.01
N ASP A 37 1.32 6.37 -2.13
CA ASP A 37 1.18 6.99 -3.45
C ASP A 37 -0.31 7.19 -3.80
N ALA A 38 -1.17 6.22 -3.47
CA ALA A 38 -2.60 6.29 -3.75
C ALA A 38 -3.31 7.35 -2.89
N ILE A 39 -2.91 7.50 -1.62
CA ILE A 39 -3.45 8.54 -0.73
C ILE A 39 -2.97 9.94 -1.16
N GLU A 40 -1.72 10.06 -1.61
CA GLU A 40 -1.16 11.31 -2.12
C GLU A 40 -1.83 11.76 -3.42
N LEU A 41 -2.03 10.83 -4.37
CA LEU A 41 -2.59 11.13 -5.68
C LEU A 41 -4.12 11.24 -5.68
N HIS A 42 -4.83 10.31 -5.06
CA HIS A 42 -6.31 10.22 -5.12
C HIS A 42 -7.02 10.71 -3.85
N GLY A 43 -6.28 11.04 -2.78
CA GLY A 43 -6.82 11.38 -1.46
C GLY A 43 -7.10 10.16 -0.57
N SER A 44 -7.37 10.38 0.73
CA SER A 44 -7.49 9.28 1.70
C SER A 44 -8.54 8.24 1.33
N SER A 45 -9.76 8.63 0.93
CA SER A 45 -10.85 7.67 0.68
C SER A 45 -10.58 6.76 -0.52
N ARG A 46 -10.31 7.34 -1.70
CA ARG A 46 -9.96 6.58 -2.91
C ARG A 46 -8.62 5.86 -2.76
N GLY A 47 -7.64 6.49 -2.11
CA GLY A 47 -6.32 5.91 -1.87
C GLY A 47 -6.39 4.65 -1.02
N ILE A 48 -7.15 4.69 0.08
CA ILE A 48 -7.39 3.52 0.94
C ILE A 48 -8.12 2.42 0.16
N TYR A 49 -9.15 2.76 -0.61
CA TYR A 49 -9.88 1.77 -1.41
C TYR A 49 -8.97 1.04 -2.42
N LEU A 50 -8.12 1.79 -3.14
CA LEU A 50 -7.17 1.22 -4.09
C LEU A 50 -6.12 0.35 -3.38
N ALA A 51 -5.61 0.81 -2.24
CA ALA A 51 -4.64 0.09 -1.43
C ALA A 51 -5.19 -1.25 -0.92
N ILE A 52 -6.39 -1.24 -0.31
CA ILE A 52 -7.05 -2.46 0.19
C ILE A 52 -7.29 -3.44 -0.95
N ARG A 53 -7.85 -2.97 -2.06
CA ARG A 53 -8.13 -3.81 -3.23
C ARG A 53 -6.85 -4.44 -3.80
N ARG A 54 -5.70 -3.80 -3.64
CA ARG A 54 -4.41 -4.36 -4.04
C ARG A 54 -3.84 -5.35 -3.02
N ILE A 55 -3.94 -5.06 -1.72
CA ILE A 55 -3.55 -5.98 -0.66
C ILE A 55 -4.31 -7.30 -0.80
N LEU A 56 -5.61 -7.25 -1.08
CA LEU A 56 -6.44 -8.44 -1.34
C LEU A 56 -5.98 -9.25 -2.56
N ARG A 57 -5.39 -8.60 -3.56
CA ARG A 57 -4.81 -9.25 -4.75
C ARG A 57 -3.38 -9.76 -4.52
N CYS A 58 -2.73 -9.34 -3.43
CA CYS A 58 -1.38 -9.75 -3.07
C CYS A 58 -1.42 -11.09 -2.34
N HIS A 59 -1.67 -12.17 -3.08
CA HIS A 59 -1.74 -13.54 -2.57
C HIS A 59 -0.73 -14.45 -3.27
N PRO A 60 -0.35 -15.60 -2.66
CA PRO A 60 0.68 -16.51 -3.16
C PRO A 60 0.38 -17.21 -4.50
N PHE A 61 -0.77 -16.96 -5.11
CA PHE A 61 -1.14 -17.47 -6.43
C PHE A 61 -1.13 -16.39 -7.52
N ASN A 62 -0.86 -15.14 -7.18
CA ASN A 62 -0.77 -14.06 -8.16
C ASN A 62 0.69 -13.91 -8.62
N ARG A 63 0.94 -13.83 -9.94
CA ARG A 63 2.32 -13.76 -10.48
C ARG A 63 3.10 -12.52 -10.02
N GLY A 64 2.42 -11.53 -9.45
CA GLY A 64 3.05 -10.25 -9.12
C GLY A 64 3.37 -9.47 -10.39
N GLY A 65 4.02 -8.32 -10.22
CA GLY A 65 4.40 -7.47 -11.36
C GLY A 65 4.53 -5.99 -11.02
N TYR A 66 4.89 -5.20 -12.03
CA TYR A 66 4.96 -3.74 -11.92
C TYR A 66 3.56 -3.14 -12.08
N ASP A 67 3.04 -2.53 -11.02
CA ASP A 67 1.75 -1.84 -11.05
C ASP A 67 1.91 -0.55 -10.23
N PRO A 68 2.34 0.58 -10.80
CA PRO A 68 2.38 1.85 -10.08
C PRO A 68 0.97 2.43 -9.94
N VAL A 69 0.74 3.28 -8.93
CA VAL A 69 -0.50 4.07 -8.89
C VAL A 69 -0.53 4.97 -10.14
N ARG A 70 -1.59 4.89 -10.91
CA ARG A 70 -1.81 5.79 -12.06
C ARG A 70 -2.35 7.12 -11.56
N ARG A 71 -1.83 8.23 -12.09
CA ARG A 71 -2.28 9.60 -11.82
C ARG A 71 -3.67 9.85 -12.39
#